data_AF-A0A1A9I3D3-F1
#
_entry.id   AF-A0A1A9I3D3-F1
#
_cell.length_a   1.000
_cell.length_b   1.000
_cell.length_c   1.000
_cell.angle_alpha   90.00
_cell.angle_beta   90.00
_cell.angle_gamma   90.00
#
_symmetry.space_group_name_H-M   'P 1'
#
loop_
_entity.id
_entity.type
_entity.pdbx_description
1 polymer ?
#
loop_
_entity_poly.entity_id
_entity_poly.type
_entity_poly.pdbx_seq_one_letter_code
_entity_poly.pdbx_strand_id
1 'polypeptide(L)'
;MAGAKQTKGHMEAQNMHLEKLQQSIHAAVHYLAGHQLPNGEFMTYIAPDDKMRQWCVPDSNTFIPALIGNCLMPLEASFPPITAMLDKTVAFLQYQMMRGGVWHFFPAWHPQFKRLPPDTDDTVTIAALLRKRKKLIFDNTPMLLANRTRNGLFYTWYTLHPTFIKFPRTYWRLILRELKHPLSTLLYWIKGDHKRNDVDAIVNANAIYYLGYNKTTEPVVRYLAAIIQNNKEAGSDKWYLNPLAYFYFISRLYTIPGVPSILTNIKPLIIKKIINAIHNSAAFADCDLEMALALSALVNMDYKDPGYLAGLAAQLMEKQQTAGNWERYILGTHPKKIIGWGSEEATTALAAEALYHYQLSLQNTMRENHEAV
;
A
#
# COMPACT_ATOMS: atom_id res chain seq x y z
N MET A 1 6.06 11.18 48.92
CA MET A 1 5.23 12.21 48.23
C MET A 1 5.83 12.74 46.92
N ALA A 2 7.16 12.79 46.74
CA ALA A 2 7.78 13.22 45.48
C ALA A 2 7.52 12.27 44.29
N GLY A 3 7.61 10.95 44.49
CA GLY A 3 7.35 9.95 43.43
C GLY A 3 5.91 9.99 42.87
N ALA A 4 4.90 10.14 43.72
CA ALA A 4 3.50 10.19 43.28
C ALA A 4 3.16 11.43 42.41
N LYS A 5 3.84 12.56 42.62
CA LYS A 5 3.69 13.75 41.77
C LYS A 5 4.31 13.56 40.39
N GLN A 6 5.46 12.87 40.31
CA GLN A 6 6.15 12.61 39.04
C GLN A 6 5.40 11.60 38.17
N THR A 7 4.82 10.55 38.77
CA THR A 7 3.99 9.58 38.05
C THR A 7 2.71 10.21 37.49
N LYS A 8 2.07 11.13 38.25
CA LYS A 8 0.85 11.81 37.81
C LYS A 8 1.09 12.72 36.60
N GLY A 9 2.16 13.52 36.61
CA GLY A 9 2.50 14.41 35.49
C GLY A 9 2.84 13.68 34.19
N HIS A 10 3.48 12.51 34.29
CA HIS A 10 3.79 11.68 33.12
C HIS A 10 2.53 11.10 32.47
N MET A 11 1.58 10.62 33.28
CA MET A 11 0.31 10.07 32.81
C MET A 11 -0.57 11.15 32.15
N GLU A 12 -0.62 12.35 32.71
CA GLU A 12 -1.34 13.50 32.11
C GLU A 12 -0.76 13.89 30.74
N ALA A 13 0.57 13.96 30.60
CA ALA A 13 1.21 14.27 29.34
C ALA A 13 0.95 13.19 28.25
N GLN A 14 0.94 11.92 28.65
CA GLN A 14 0.64 10.79 27.76
C GLN A 14 -0.82 10.82 27.28
N ASN A 15 -1.77 11.08 28.18
CA ASN A 15 -3.18 11.19 27.82
C ASN A 15 -3.42 12.35 26.83
N MET A 16 -2.83 13.52 27.09
CA MET A 16 -2.91 14.66 26.18
C MET A 16 -2.30 14.34 24.79
N HIS A 17 -1.23 13.54 24.73
CA HIS A 17 -0.67 13.11 23.44
C HIS A 17 -1.61 12.17 22.68
N LEU A 18 -2.24 11.21 23.38
CA LEU A 18 -3.23 10.30 22.79
C LEU A 18 -4.47 11.05 22.27
N GLU A 19 -4.92 12.07 22.99
CA GLU A 19 -6.02 12.94 22.56
C GLU A 19 -5.66 13.69 21.27
N LYS A 20 -4.46 14.27 21.17
CA LYS A 20 -3.98 14.93 19.96
C LYS A 20 -3.90 13.98 18.76
N LEU A 21 -3.38 12.76 18.97
CA LEU A 21 -3.36 11.72 17.94
C LEU A 21 -4.78 11.42 17.45
N GLN A 22 -5.73 11.22 18.37
CA GLN A 22 -7.11 10.91 18.02
C GLN A 22 -7.79 12.06 17.27
N GLN A 23 -7.55 13.31 17.67
CA GLN A 23 -8.05 14.50 16.97
C GLN A 23 -7.50 14.59 15.54
N SER A 24 -6.20 14.34 15.37
CA SER A 24 -5.56 14.35 14.04
C SER A 24 -6.13 13.26 13.13
N ILE A 25 -6.29 12.04 13.64
CA ILE A 25 -6.91 10.94 12.88
C ILE A 25 -8.37 11.26 12.54
N HIS A 26 -9.13 11.84 13.47
CA HIS A 26 -10.52 12.23 13.23
C HIS A 26 -10.64 13.29 12.12
N ALA A 27 -9.76 14.30 12.13
CA ALA A 27 -9.72 15.31 11.08
C ALA A 27 -9.40 14.70 9.70
N ALA A 28 -8.46 13.74 9.65
CA ALA A 28 -8.12 13.00 8.44
C ALA A 28 -9.32 12.19 7.89
N VAL A 29 -10.02 11.47 8.77
CA VAL A 29 -11.21 10.69 8.39
C VAL A 29 -12.33 11.62 7.89
N HIS A 30 -12.54 12.75 8.55
CA HIS A 30 -13.54 13.74 8.14
C HIS A 30 -13.20 14.33 6.75
N TYR A 31 -11.93 14.68 6.52
CA TYR A 31 -11.45 15.13 5.21
C TYR A 31 -11.77 14.10 4.13
N LEU A 32 -11.35 12.84 4.32
CA LEU A 32 -11.55 11.76 3.35
C LEU A 32 -13.05 11.51 3.07
N ALA A 33 -13.89 11.55 4.10
CA ALA A 33 -15.34 11.38 3.94
C ALA A 33 -15.97 12.49 3.10
N GLY A 34 -15.48 13.73 3.23
CA GLY A 34 -15.92 14.86 2.42
C GLY A 34 -15.37 14.89 0.99
N HIS A 35 -14.29 14.17 0.71
CA HIS A 35 -13.60 14.17 -0.59
C HIS A 35 -13.79 12.88 -1.41
N GLN A 36 -14.46 11.85 -0.86
CA GLN A 36 -14.79 10.66 -1.63
C GLN A 36 -15.83 10.99 -2.73
N LEU A 37 -15.57 10.52 -3.95
CA LEU A 37 -16.46 10.72 -5.09
C LEU A 37 -17.76 9.91 -4.93
N PRO A 38 -18.88 10.35 -5.55
CA PRO A 38 -20.18 9.67 -5.43
C PRO A 38 -20.16 8.21 -5.86
N ASN A 39 -19.28 7.84 -6.79
CA ASN A 39 -19.15 6.48 -7.29
C ASN A 39 -18.29 5.57 -6.40
N GLY A 40 -17.65 6.09 -5.35
CA GLY A 40 -16.80 5.35 -4.41
C GLY A 40 -15.29 5.44 -4.66
N GLU A 41 -14.86 6.16 -5.71
CA GLU A 41 -13.47 6.53 -5.92
C GLU A 41 -13.02 7.63 -4.94
N PHE A 42 -11.70 7.78 -4.83
CA PHE A 42 -11.07 8.99 -4.30
C PHE A 42 -10.35 9.69 -5.45
N MET A 43 -10.21 11.01 -5.37
CA MET A 43 -9.49 11.73 -6.40
C MET A 43 -8.06 11.18 -6.50
N THR A 44 -7.61 10.96 -7.73
CA THR A 44 -6.19 10.72 -8.02
C THR A 44 -5.76 11.71 -9.08
N TYR A 45 -4.52 12.15 -9.00
CA TYR A 45 -3.93 13.01 -10.01
C TYR A 45 -2.78 12.30 -10.70
N ILE A 46 -2.48 12.76 -11.91
CA ILE A 46 -1.26 12.43 -12.63
C ILE A 46 -0.42 13.70 -12.82
N ALA A 47 0.88 13.60 -12.53
CA ALA A 47 1.84 14.71 -12.62
C ALA A 47 3.24 14.22 -13.04
N PRO A 48 4.09 15.08 -13.61
CA PRO A 48 5.46 14.72 -14.00
C PRO A 48 6.49 14.89 -12.87
N ASP A 49 6.14 15.59 -11.79
CA ASP A 49 7.01 15.90 -10.66
C ASP A 49 6.48 15.33 -9.36
N ASP A 50 7.38 14.89 -8.48
CA ASP A 50 7.00 14.15 -7.27
C ASP A 50 6.07 14.94 -6.32
N LYS A 51 6.26 16.26 -6.22
CA LYS A 51 5.42 17.15 -5.39
C LYS A 51 4.10 17.53 -6.08
N MET A 52 3.89 17.10 -7.32
CA MET A 52 2.70 17.37 -8.13
C MET A 52 2.36 18.86 -8.24
N ARG A 53 3.38 19.71 -8.39
CA ARG A 53 3.27 21.19 -8.46
C ARG A 53 3.26 21.72 -9.89
N GLN A 54 3.66 20.92 -10.87
CA GLN A 54 3.56 21.28 -12.29
C GLN A 54 2.13 21.05 -12.80
N TRP A 55 1.96 20.64 -14.05
CA TRP A 55 0.67 20.21 -14.54
C TRP A 55 0.23 18.97 -13.73
N CYS A 56 -0.95 19.07 -13.16
CA CYS A 56 -1.52 18.07 -12.25
C CYS A 56 -2.98 17.89 -12.67
N VAL A 57 -3.31 16.74 -13.25
CA VAL A 57 -4.60 16.50 -13.89
C VAL A 57 -5.30 15.34 -13.20
N PRO A 58 -6.61 15.46 -12.89
CA PRO A 58 -7.38 14.33 -12.38
C PRO A 58 -7.31 13.11 -13.30
N ASP A 59 -7.15 11.94 -12.71
CA ASP A 59 -7.14 10.65 -13.39
C ASP A 59 -7.88 9.61 -12.53
N SER A 60 -8.42 8.58 -13.16
CA SER A 60 -9.17 7.51 -12.47
C SER A 60 -8.40 6.20 -12.53
N ASN A 61 -8.22 5.56 -11.40
CA ASN A 61 -7.62 4.22 -11.29
C ASN A 61 -8.30 3.43 -10.16
N THR A 62 -8.10 2.12 -10.14
CA THR A 62 -8.66 1.21 -9.15
C THR A 62 -7.71 0.95 -7.98
N PHE A 63 -6.40 1.13 -8.20
CA PHE A 63 -5.37 0.92 -7.20
C PHE A 63 -5.49 1.85 -5.99
N ILE A 64 -5.53 3.17 -6.20
CA ILE A 64 -5.53 4.17 -5.12
C ILE A 64 -6.76 4.03 -4.22
N PRO A 65 -8.00 3.92 -4.74
CA PRO A 65 -9.16 3.65 -3.88
C PRO A 65 -9.01 2.36 -3.06
N ALA A 66 -8.42 1.31 -3.63
CA ALA A 66 -8.18 0.06 -2.92
C ALA A 66 -7.11 0.20 -1.83
N LEU A 67 -6.04 0.95 -2.09
CA LEU A 67 -5.01 1.23 -1.11
C LEU A 67 -5.57 2.06 0.05
N ILE A 68 -6.28 3.15 -0.25
CA ILE A 68 -6.98 3.97 0.76
C ILE A 68 -7.92 3.09 1.59
N GLY A 69 -8.73 2.25 0.93
CA GLY A 69 -9.59 1.32 1.64
C GLY A 69 -8.83 0.37 2.57
N ASN A 70 -7.69 -0.18 2.13
CA ASN A 70 -6.83 -1.01 2.98
C ASN A 70 -6.26 -0.24 4.19
N CYS A 71 -5.86 1.02 4.01
CA CYS A 71 -5.36 1.88 5.09
C CYS A 71 -6.45 2.23 6.12
N LEU A 72 -7.70 2.38 5.68
CA LEU A 72 -8.84 2.71 6.55
C LEU A 72 -9.42 1.49 7.29
N MET A 73 -9.21 0.27 6.79
CA MET A 73 -9.74 -0.96 7.40
C MET A 73 -9.44 -1.09 8.90
N PRO A 74 -8.20 -0.86 9.41
CA PRO A 74 -7.92 -0.98 10.84
C PRO A 74 -8.66 0.06 11.68
N LEU A 75 -8.97 1.22 11.11
CA LEU A 75 -9.62 2.35 11.78
C LEU A 75 -11.14 2.19 11.85
N GLU A 76 -11.74 1.28 11.07
CA GLU A 76 -13.19 1.17 10.87
C GLU A 76 -13.98 1.10 12.20
N ALA A 77 -13.51 0.32 13.17
CA ALA A 77 -14.18 0.15 14.45
C ALA A 77 -14.15 1.42 15.32
N SER A 78 -13.15 2.28 15.14
CA SER A 78 -12.94 3.48 15.94
C SER A 78 -13.60 4.73 15.32
N PHE A 79 -13.90 4.72 14.02
CA PHE A 79 -14.38 5.89 13.30
C PHE A 79 -15.57 5.56 12.38
N PRO A 80 -16.83 5.78 12.82
CA PRO A 80 -18.04 5.37 12.09
C PRO A 80 -18.16 5.83 10.63
N PRO A 81 -17.70 7.03 10.21
CA PRO A 81 -17.76 7.44 8.81
C PRO A 81 -17.01 6.51 7.84
N ILE A 82 -16.01 5.76 8.34
CA ILE A 82 -15.21 4.85 7.54
C ILE A 82 -16.06 3.74 6.92
N THR A 83 -17.04 3.20 7.64
CA THR A 83 -17.90 2.13 7.11
C THR A 83 -18.60 2.55 5.83
N ALA A 84 -19.16 3.75 5.81
CA ALA A 84 -19.84 4.30 4.63
C ALA A 84 -18.86 4.53 3.46
N MET A 85 -17.65 5.01 3.75
CA MET A 85 -16.60 5.16 2.73
C MET A 85 -16.20 3.81 2.12
N LEU A 86 -15.93 2.83 2.98
CA LEU A 86 -15.54 1.48 2.56
C LEU A 86 -16.65 0.80 1.75
N ASP A 87 -17.92 0.97 2.11
CA ASP A 87 -19.04 0.40 1.35
C ASP A 87 -19.11 0.96 -0.08
N LYS A 88 -18.93 2.28 -0.25
CA LYS A 88 -18.88 2.89 -1.58
C LYS A 88 -17.66 2.42 -2.38
N THR A 89 -16.47 2.38 -1.77
CA THR A 89 -15.25 1.89 -2.42
C THR A 89 -15.36 0.41 -2.80
N VAL A 90 -15.94 -0.43 -1.94
CA VAL A 90 -16.22 -1.84 -2.25
C VAL A 90 -17.17 -1.95 -3.45
N ALA A 91 -18.26 -1.17 -3.49
CA ALA A 91 -19.20 -1.19 -4.60
C ALA A 91 -18.52 -0.78 -5.92
N PHE A 92 -17.70 0.28 -5.89
CA PHE A 92 -16.87 0.69 -7.02
C PHE A 92 -15.98 -0.46 -7.51
N LEU A 93 -15.18 -1.04 -6.61
CA LEU A 93 -14.21 -2.07 -6.96
C LEU A 93 -14.88 -3.36 -7.44
N GLN A 94 -16.02 -3.75 -6.86
CA GLN A 94 -16.81 -4.88 -7.36
C GLN A 94 -17.32 -4.63 -8.78
N TYR A 95 -17.75 -3.41 -9.10
CA TYR A 95 -18.18 -3.05 -10.44
C TYR A 95 -17.02 -3.11 -11.45
N GLN A 96 -15.78 -2.76 -11.04
CA GLN A 96 -14.59 -2.85 -11.90
C GLN A 96 -14.04 -4.27 -12.07
N MET A 97 -14.58 -5.26 -11.35
CA MET A 97 -14.04 -6.61 -11.36
C MET A 97 -14.19 -7.26 -12.74
N MET A 98 -13.07 -7.74 -13.28
CA MET A 98 -13.05 -8.47 -14.53
C MET A 98 -13.26 -9.98 -14.31
N ARG A 99 -13.48 -10.69 -15.41
CA ARG A 99 -13.64 -12.15 -15.41
C ARG A 99 -12.47 -12.84 -14.70
N GLY A 100 -12.81 -13.74 -13.78
CA GLY A 100 -11.83 -14.47 -12.96
C GLY A 100 -11.46 -13.77 -11.66
N GLY A 101 -12.11 -12.66 -11.31
CA GLY A 101 -11.80 -11.90 -10.10
C GLY A 101 -10.43 -11.23 -10.20
N VAL A 102 -10.13 -10.65 -11.35
CA VAL A 102 -8.92 -9.84 -11.56
C VAL A 102 -9.31 -8.39 -11.79
N TRP A 103 -8.38 -7.50 -11.51
CA TRP A 103 -8.55 -6.07 -11.66
C TRP A 103 -7.47 -5.49 -12.53
N HIS A 104 -7.75 -4.29 -12.97
CA HIS A 104 -6.98 -3.55 -13.94
C HIS A 104 -6.73 -2.18 -13.36
N PHE A 105 -5.50 -1.67 -13.46
CA PHE A 105 -5.13 -0.35 -12.95
C PHE A 105 -6.16 0.73 -13.26
N PHE A 106 -6.55 0.88 -14.53
CA PHE A 106 -7.62 1.81 -14.92
C PHE A 106 -9.03 1.21 -14.80
N PRO A 107 -10.08 2.00 -14.49
CA PRO A 107 -11.47 1.55 -14.53
C PRO A 107 -11.98 1.36 -15.97
N ALA A 108 -13.10 0.67 -16.13
CA ALA A 108 -13.66 0.24 -17.42
C ALA A 108 -13.96 1.38 -18.41
N TRP A 109 -14.26 2.59 -17.91
CA TRP A 109 -14.51 3.77 -18.74
C TRP A 109 -13.24 4.51 -19.18
N HIS A 110 -12.10 4.23 -18.55
CA HIS A 110 -10.87 4.93 -18.87
C HIS A 110 -10.34 4.50 -20.26
N PRO A 111 -9.88 5.43 -21.12
CA PRO A 111 -9.46 5.11 -22.49
C PRO A 111 -8.35 4.04 -22.59
N GLN A 112 -7.47 3.96 -21.59
CA GLN A 112 -6.37 2.98 -21.58
C GLN A 112 -6.81 1.58 -21.12
N PHE A 113 -8.03 1.40 -20.60
CA PHE A 113 -8.55 0.11 -20.13
C PHE A 113 -8.49 -1.01 -21.19
N LYS A 114 -8.64 -0.63 -22.47
CA LYS A 114 -8.62 -1.58 -23.59
C LYS A 114 -7.20 -2.03 -23.97
N ARG A 115 -6.19 -1.26 -23.60
CA ARG A 115 -4.79 -1.45 -24.04
C ARG A 115 -3.93 -2.11 -22.99
N LEU A 116 -4.10 -1.68 -21.75
CA LEU A 116 -3.39 -2.21 -20.61
C LEU A 116 -3.96 -3.60 -20.23
N PRO A 117 -3.11 -4.59 -19.91
CA PRO A 117 -3.59 -5.83 -19.31
C PRO A 117 -3.97 -5.60 -17.84
N PRO A 118 -4.91 -6.39 -17.28
CA PRO A 118 -5.04 -6.46 -15.84
C PRO A 118 -3.73 -7.00 -15.23
N ASP A 119 -3.47 -6.66 -13.98
CA ASP A 119 -2.21 -6.97 -13.30
C ASP A 119 -2.45 -7.54 -11.89
N THR A 120 -1.41 -8.20 -11.39
CA THR A 120 -1.40 -8.86 -10.09
C THR A 120 -1.50 -7.86 -8.95
N ASP A 121 -0.91 -6.65 -9.06
CA ASP A 121 -0.80 -5.70 -7.96
C ASP A 121 -2.16 -5.13 -7.57
N ASP A 122 -2.89 -4.61 -8.56
CA ASP A 122 -4.27 -4.19 -8.43
C ASP A 122 -5.14 -5.35 -7.94
N THR A 123 -4.99 -6.52 -8.55
CA THR A 123 -5.81 -7.70 -8.23
C THR A 123 -5.68 -8.11 -6.77
N VAL A 124 -4.48 -8.24 -6.24
CA VAL A 124 -4.26 -8.72 -4.86
C VAL A 124 -4.57 -7.63 -3.84
N THR A 125 -4.30 -6.35 -4.16
CA THR A 125 -4.60 -5.21 -3.28
C THR A 125 -6.11 -5.03 -3.11
N ILE A 126 -6.86 -5.09 -4.22
CA ILE A 126 -8.32 -5.01 -4.22
C ILE A 126 -8.93 -6.25 -3.57
N ALA A 127 -8.47 -7.45 -3.94
CA ALA A 127 -9.01 -8.67 -3.39
C ALA A 127 -8.76 -8.80 -1.87
N ALA A 128 -7.65 -8.26 -1.35
CA ALA A 128 -7.38 -8.21 0.08
C ALA A 128 -8.44 -7.38 0.83
N LEU A 129 -8.77 -6.18 0.32
CA LEU A 129 -9.83 -5.33 0.87
C LEU A 129 -11.19 -6.05 0.82
N LEU A 130 -11.57 -6.53 -0.36
CA LEU A 130 -12.86 -7.22 -0.55
C LEU A 130 -12.98 -8.48 0.32
N ARG A 131 -11.90 -9.24 0.48
CA ARG A 131 -11.88 -10.44 1.33
C ARG A 131 -12.07 -10.07 2.81
N LYS A 132 -11.35 -9.07 3.31
CA LYS A 132 -11.50 -8.61 4.71
C LYS A 132 -12.93 -8.13 5.00
N ARG A 133 -13.57 -7.47 4.03
CA ARG A 133 -14.98 -7.04 4.10
C ARG A 133 -15.99 -8.17 3.86
N LYS A 134 -15.56 -9.40 3.54
CA LYS A 134 -16.42 -10.53 3.14
C LYS A 134 -17.30 -10.21 1.91
N LYS A 135 -16.74 -9.44 0.97
CA LYS A 135 -17.39 -8.97 -0.27
C LYS A 135 -16.69 -9.46 -1.54
N LEU A 136 -15.65 -10.28 -1.41
CA LEU A 136 -15.04 -10.96 -2.55
C LEU A 136 -15.95 -12.09 -3.03
N ILE A 137 -16.61 -11.89 -4.18
CA ILE A 137 -17.64 -12.81 -4.69
C ILE A 137 -17.09 -13.98 -5.52
N PHE A 138 -15.83 -13.94 -5.92
CA PHE A 138 -15.14 -15.04 -6.63
C PHE A 138 -13.78 -15.31 -6.01
N ASP A 139 -13.43 -16.58 -5.83
CA ASP A 139 -12.06 -16.96 -5.50
C ASP A 139 -11.16 -16.78 -6.74
N ASN A 140 -10.30 -15.77 -6.69
CA ASN A 140 -9.34 -15.46 -7.75
C ASN A 140 -7.99 -16.16 -7.57
N THR A 141 -7.82 -16.95 -6.51
CA THR A 141 -6.59 -17.71 -6.24
C THR A 141 -6.16 -18.55 -7.44
N PRO A 142 -7.05 -19.28 -8.15
CA PRO A 142 -6.64 -20.03 -9.35
C PRO A 142 -6.06 -19.16 -10.47
N MET A 143 -6.54 -17.93 -10.62
CA MET A 143 -6.00 -16.97 -11.61
C MET A 143 -4.60 -16.51 -11.22
N LEU A 144 -4.42 -16.14 -9.95
CA LEU A 144 -3.12 -15.75 -9.41
C LEU A 144 -2.09 -16.88 -9.54
N LEU A 145 -2.46 -18.11 -9.18
CA LEU A 145 -1.57 -19.26 -9.24
C LEU A 145 -1.17 -19.63 -10.67
N ALA A 146 -2.04 -19.36 -11.64
CA ALA A 146 -1.74 -19.52 -13.06
C ALA A 146 -0.79 -18.43 -13.58
N ASN A 147 -0.81 -17.22 -13.00
CA ASN A 147 0.05 -16.09 -13.37
C ASN A 147 1.45 -16.14 -12.71
N ARG A 148 2.08 -17.32 -12.69
CA ARG A 148 3.39 -17.53 -12.06
C ARG A 148 4.47 -17.94 -13.03
N THR A 149 5.69 -17.48 -12.72
CA THR A 149 6.94 -17.97 -13.27
C THR A 149 7.15 -19.44 -12.89
N ARG A 150 8.07 -20.12 -13.59
CA ARG A 150 8.50 -21.48 -13.23
C ARG A 150 9.14 -21.57 -11.84
N ASN A 151 9.69 -20.46 -11.35
CA ASN A 151 10.33 -20.37 -10.02
C ASN A 151 9.34 -20.00 -8.91
N GLY A 152 8.04 -19.91 -9.21
CA GLY A 152 7.00 -19.65 -8.23
C GLY A 152 6.75 -18.18 -7.89
N LEU A 153 7.44 -17.24 -8.54
CA LEU A 153 7.17 -15.80 -8.45
C LEU A 153 5.95 -15.42 -9.30
N PHE A 154 5.23 -14.39 -8.90
CA PHE A 154 4.09 -13.86 -9.64
C PHE A 154 4.56 -12.88 -10.70
N TYR A 155 4.01 -13.01 -11.91
CA TYR A 155 4.17 -11.98 -12.93
C TYR A 155 3.32 -10.76 -12.58
N THR A 156 3.77 -9.59 -13.02
CA THR A 156 2.98 -8.36 -12.89
C THR A 156 1.73 -8.44 -13.76
N TRP A 157 1.84 -8.87 -15.01
CA TRP A 157 0.73 -8.79 -15.97
C TRP A 157 0.01 -10.12 -16.19
N TYR A 158 -1.33 -10.08 -16.25
CA TYR A 158 -2.13 -11.21 -16.75
C TYR A 158 -2.15 -11.19 -18.29
N THR A 159 -1.11 -11.75 -18.88
CA THR A 159 -0.94 -11.89 -20.33
C THR A 159 -0.55 -13.32 -20.70
N LEU A 160 -0.25 -13.56 -21.98
CA LEU A 160 0.28 -14.82 -22.46
C LEU A 160 1.74 -14.99 -22.00
N HIS A 161 1.99 -16.07 -21.26
CA HIS A 161 3.31 -16.47 -20.76
C HIS A 161 3.70 -17.86 -21.28
N PRO A 162 4.97 -18.25 -21.25
CA PRO A 162 5.40 -19.60 -21.65
C PRO A 162 4.75 -20.77 -20.87
N THR A 163 4.06 -20.49 -19.76
CA THR A 163 3.30 -21.46 -18.95
C THR A 163 1.85 -21.64 -19.43
N PHE A 164 1.48 -21.10 -20.59
CA PHE A 164 0.10 -21.03 -21.11
C PHE A 164 -0.66 -22.36 -21.18
N ILE A 165 0.05 -23.49 -21.34
CA ILE A 165 -0.55 -24.83 -21.38
C ILE A 165 -1.32 -25.14 -20.09
N LYS A 166 -0.91 -24.54 -18.97
CA LYS A 166 -1.51 -24.75 -17.64
C LYS A 166 -2.63 -23.76 -17.32
N PHE A 167 -2.98 -22.87 -18.25
CA PHE A 167 -3.96 -21.82 -17.99
C PHE A 167 -5.38 -22.40 -17.89
N PRO A 168 -6.14 -22.07 -16.83
CA PRO A 168 -7.54 -22.45 -16.76
C PRO A 168 -8.35 -21.75 -17.85
N ARG A 169 -9.52 -22.29 -18.20
CA ARG A 169 -10.42 -21.73 -19.23
C ARG A 169 -10.73 -20.24 -18.98
N THR A 170 -10.85 -19.84 -17.72
CA THR A 170 -11.09 -18.44 -17.31
C THR A 170 -9.94 -17.52 -17.70
N TYR A 171 -8.69 -17.98 -17.54
CA TYR A 171 -7.49 -17.23 -17.91
C TYR A 171 -7.40 -17.07 -19.43
N TRP A 172 -7.66 -18.14 -20.20
CA TRP A 172 -7.74 -18.03 -21.66
C TRP A 172 -8.77 -16.98 -22.09
N ARG A 173 -9.97 -17.01 -21.51
CA ARG A 173 -11.02 -16.01 -21.79
C ARG A 173 -10.60 -14.58 -21.44
N LEU A 174 -9.75 -14.39 -20.44
CA LEU A 174 -9.16 -13.09 -20.10
C LEU A 174 -8.18 -12.64 -21.20
N ILE A 175 -7.23 -13.50 -21.59
CA ILE A 175 -6.24 -13.20 -22.65
C ILE A 175 -6.90 -12.98 -24.01
N LEU A 176 -8.04 -13.62 -24.32
CA LEU A 176 -8.75 -13.41 -25.60
C LEU A 176 -9.02 -11.93 -25.88
N ARG A 177 -9.12 -11.07 -24.85
CA ARG A 177 -9.23 -9.61 -25.01
C ARG A 177 -8.01 -9.00 -25.70
N GLU A 178 -6.83 -9.46 -25.33
CA GLU A 178 -5.56 -9.07 -25.92
C GLU A 178 -5.50 -9.50 -27.40
N LEU A 179 -5.97 -10.71 -27.70
CA LEU A 179 -6.02 -11.23 -29.08
C LEU A 179 -7.02 -10.49 -29.99
N LYS A 180 -7.99 -9.76 -29.43
CA LYS A 180 -8.90 -8.90 -30.21
C LYS A 180 -8.24 -7.61 -30.70
N HIS A 181 -7.13 -7.20 -30.09
CA HIS A 181 -6.43 -5.96 -30.40
C HIS A 181 -4.91 -6.17 -30.59
N PRO A 182 -4.50 -7.11 -31.47
CA PRO A 182 -3.13 -7.62 -31.50
C PRO A 182 -2.10 -6.54 -31.84
N LEU A 183 -2.41 -5.63 -32.77
CA LEU A 183 -1.51 -4.54 -33.16
C LEU A 183 -1.31 -3.52 -32.05
N SER A 184 -2.38 -3.07 -31.38
CA SER A 184 -2.25 -2.10 -30.29
C SER A 184 -1.53 -2.69 -29.09
N THR A 185 -1.81 -3.95 -28.78
CA THR A 185 -1.10 -4.69 -27.74
C THR A 185 0.38 -4.85 -28.08
N LEU A 186 0.71 -5.23 -29.32
CA LEU A 186 2.11 -5.37 -29.75
C LEU A 186 2.85 -4.04 -29.63
N LEU A 187 2.25 -2.94 -30.11
CA LEU A 187 2.82 -1.60 -29.98
C LEU A 187 2.99 -1.16 -28.53
N TYR A 188 2.04 -1.53 -27.65
CA TYR A 188 2.12 -1.25 -26.22
C TYR A 188 3.38 -1.87 -25.61
N TRP A 189 3.60 -3.17 -25.84
CA TRP A 189 4.79 -3.86 -25.33
C TRP A 189 6.11 -3.44 -25.97
N ILE A 190 6.10 -3.00 -27.24
CA ILE A 190 7.33 -2.53 -27.92
C ILE A 190 7.74 -1.14 -27.42
N LYS A 191 6.78 -0.25 -27.15
CA LYS A 191 7.05 1.14 -26.77
C LYS A 191 7.25 1.34 -25.26
N GLY A 192 6.74 0.41 -24.46
CA GLY A 192 6.82 0.44 -23.00
C GLY A 192 8.16 -0.08 -22.46
N ASP A 193 8.52 0.38 -21.26
CA ASP A 193 9.66 -0.18 -20.49
C ASP A 193 9.24 -1.38 -19.62
N HIS A 194 7.96 -1.74 -19.69
CA HIS A 194 7.42 -2.94 -19.09
C HIS A 194 7.43 -4.10 -20.09
N LYS A 195 7.68 -5.30 -19.59
CA LYS A 195 7.69 -6.54 -20.37
C LYS A 195 6.59 -7.44 -19.85
N ARG A 196 6.08 -8.30 -20.75
CA ARG A 196 5.05 -9.29 -20.41
C ARG A 196 5.45 -10.11 -19.19
N ASN A 197 6.71 -10.49 -19.11
CA ASN A 197 7.29 -11.35 -18.08
C ASN A 197 7.88 -10.58 -16.88
N ASP A 198 7.48 -9.32 -16.67
CA ASP A 198 7.93 -8.54 -15.51
C ASP A 198 7.56 -9.23 -14.19
N VAL A 199 8.50 -9.15 -13.24
CA VAL A 199 8.39 -9.66 -11.88
C VAL A 199 8.87 -8.56 -10.96
N ASP A 200 7.91 -7.82 -10.40
CA ASP A 200 8.17 -6.69 -9.54
C ASP A 200 8.08 -7.11 -8.07
N ALA A 201 8.98 -6.58 -7.23
CA ALA A 201 9.11 -6.96 -5.83
C ALA A 201 7.88 -6.59 -5.01
N ILE A 202 7.32 -5.40 -5.20
CA ILE A 202 6.16 -4.94 -4.41
C ILE A 202 4.89 -5.65 -4.82
N VAL A 203 4.73 -5.94 -6.11
CA VAL A 203 3.64 -6.79 -6.61
C VAL A 203 3.66 -8.16 -5.94
N ASN A 204 4.85 -8.73 -5.81
CA ASN A 204 5.06 -10.02 -5.15
C ASN A 204 4.88 -9.93 -3.62
N ALA A 205 5.26 -8.83 -2.98
CA ALA A 205 4.95 -8.57 -1.57
C ALA A 205 3.43 -8.49 -1.35
N ASN A 206 2.70 -7.73 -2.17
CA ASN A 206 1.25 -7.64 -2.09
C ASN A 206 0.56 -9.00 -2.36
N ALA A 207 1.15 -9.86 -3.20
CA ALA A 207 0.68 -11.24 -3.36
C ALA A 207 0.85 -12.09 -2.09
N ILE A 208 1.96 -11.95 -1.35
CA ILE A 208 2.12 -12.56 -0.02
C ILE A 208 1.10 -11.98 0.95
N TYR A 209 0.91 -10.65 0.95
CA TYR A 209 -0.05 -9.99 1.83
C TYR A 209 -1.47 -10.53 1.66
N TYR A 210 -1.86 -10.82 0.42
CA TYR A 210 -3.15 -11.41 0.10
C TYR A 210 -3.24 -12.91 0.41
N LEU A 211 -2.25 -13.71 0.01
CA LEU A 211 -2.30 -15.18 0.09
C LEU A 211 -1.83 -15.72 1.45
N GLY A 212 -1.17 -14.90 2.26
CA GLY A 212 -0.50 -15.29 3.49
C GLY A 212 0.77 -16.12 3.26
N TYR A 213 1.41 -16.50 4.35
CA TYR A 213 2.58 -17.38 4.33
C TYR A 213 2.17 -18.84 4.18
N ASN A 214 2.61 -19.47 3.09
CA ASN A 214 2.40 -20.90 2.84
C ASN A 214 3.40 -21.40 1.79
N LYS A 215 3.35 -22.69 1.46
CA LYS A 215 4.26 -23.34 0.48
C LYS A 215 4.23 -22.65 -0.90
N THR A 216 3.13 -22.03 -1.28
CA THR A 216 3.00 -21.31 -2.55
C THR A 216 3.79 -20.01 -2.56
N THR A 217 3.79 -19.28 -1.45
CA THR A 217 4.43 -17.96 -1.31
C THR A 217 5.88 -18.05 -0.82
N GLU A 218 6.34 -19.23 -0.38
CA GLU A 218 7.71 -19.46 0.06
C GLU A 218 8.81 -19.03 -0.94
N PRO A 219 8.70 -19.30 -2.26
CA PRO A 219 9.70 -18.81 -3.22
C PRO A 219 9.75 -17.28 -3.28
N VAL A 220 8.60 -16.62 -3.12
CA VAL A 220 8.49 -15.17 -3.12
C VAL A 220 9.16 -14.58 -1.88
N VAL A 221 8.95 -15.19 -0.71
CA VAL A 221 9.62 -14.79 0.53
C VAL A 221 11.15 -14.85 0.37
N ARG A 222 11.69 -15.93 -0.21
CA ARG A 222 13.13 -16.04 -0.48
C ARG A 222 13.62 -15.00 -1.49
N TYR A 223 12.83 -14.72 -2.51
CA TYR A 223 13.14 -13.69 -3.52
C TYR A 223 13.26 -12.30 -2.90
N LEU A 224 12.27 -11.88 -2.08
CA LEU A 224 12.30 -10.58 -1.40
C LEU A 224 13.47 -10.48 -0.41
N ALA A 225 13.71 -11.54 0.37
CA ALA A 225 14.85 -11.58 1.29
C ALA A 225 16.18 -11.41 0.55
N ALA A 226 16.36 -12.10 -0.58
CA ALA A 226 17.55 -12.00 -1.41
C ALA A 226 17.72 -10.59 -2.01
N ILE A 227 16.65 -9.91 -2.41
CA ILE A 227 16.74 -8.53 -2.89
C ILE A 227 17.32 -7.62 -1.81
N ILE A 228 16.77 -7.70 -0.59
CA ILE A 228 17.14 -6.85 0.54
C ILE A 228 18.59 -7.12 0.99
N GLN A 229 18.96 -8.41 1.11
CA GLN A 229 20.30 -8.82 1.51
C GLN A 229 21.37 -8.39 0.50
N ASN A 230 21.03 -8.36 -0.79
CA ASN A 230 21.97 -8.04 -1.86
C ASN A 230 21.89 -6.57 -2.32
N ASN A 231 21.15 -5.70 -1.61
CA ASN A 231 20.97 -4.28 -1.96
C ASN A 231 20.43 -4.04 -3.38
N LYS A 232 19.45 -4.85 -3.82
CA LYS A 232 18.88 -4.79 -5.18
C LYS A 232 17.53 -4.08 -5.26
N GLU A 233 17.10 -3.38 -4.21
CA GLU A 233 15.77 -2.78 -4.09
C GLU A 233 15.45 -1.86 -5.27
N ALA A 234 16.36 -0.91 -5.57
CA ALA A 234 16.17 0.14 -6.58
C ALA A 234 15.94 -0.36 -8.03
N GLY A 235 16.30 -1.61 -8.33
CA GLY A 235 16.08 -2.23 -9.64
C GLY A 235 15.10 -3.40 -9.62
N SER A 236 14.47 -3.67 -8.47
CA SER A 236 13.59 -4.83 -8.27
C SER A 236 12.10 -4.51 -8.47
N ASP A 237 11.76 -3.24 -8.61
CA ASP A 237 10.40 -2.77 -8.81
C ASP A 237 10.39 -1.56 -9.75
N LYS A 238 9.46 -1.55 -10.71
CA LYS A 238 9.36 -0.47 -11.70
C LYS A 238 8.36 0.62 -11.35
N TRP A 239 7.49 0.40 -10.37
CA TRP A 239 6.32 1.24 -10.10
C TRP A 239 6.48 2.07 -8.83
N TYR A 240 7.19 1.53 -7.83
CA TYR A 240 7.42 2.19 -6.54
C TYR A 240 8.89 2.57 -6.40
N LEU A 241 9.25 3.72 -6.96
CA LEU A 241 10.63 4.17 -7.04
C LEU A 241 11.07 4.97 -5.80
N ASN A 242 10.13 5.32 -4.92
CA ASN A 242 10.43 5.86 -3.61
C ASN A 242 10.86 4.72 -2.65
N PRO A 243 12.08 4.77 -2.06
CA PRO A 243 12.56 3.72 -1.15
C PRO A 243 11.66 3.49 0.07
N LEU A 244 11.02 4.54 0.60
CA LEU A 244 10.13 4.42 1.74
C LEU A 244 8.79 3.80 1.35
N ALA A 245 8.30 4.04 0.12
CA ALA A 245 7.14 3.31 -0.40
C ALA A 245 7.45 1.81 -0.54
N TYR A 246 8.64 1.47 -1.06
CA TYR A 246 9.11 0.09 -1.13
C TYR A 246 9.07 -0.59 0.24
N PHE A 247 9.69 0.03 1.26
CA PHE A 247 9.74 -0.55 2.59
C PHE A 247 8.41 -0.55 3.32
N TYR A 248 7.51 0.39 3.05
CA TYR A 248 6.14 0.36 3.56
C TYR A 248 5.42 -0.92 3.13
N PHE A 249 5.38 -1.24 1.84
CA PHE A 249 4.71 -2.48 1.39
C PHE A 249 5.37 -3.75 1.93
N ILE A 250 6.70 -3.78 2.06
CA ILE A 250 7.40 -4.90 2.71
C ILE A 250 7.05 -4.99 4.20
N SER A 251 6.93 -3.86 4.89
CA SER A 251 6.62 -3.84 6.33
C SER A 251 5.25 -4.46 6.64
N ARG A 252 4.27 -4.32 5.75
CA ARG A 252 2.93 -4.92 5.88
C ARG A 252 2.99 -6.44 6.04
N LEU A 253 4.03 -7.09 5.50
CA LEU A 253 4.23 -8.53 5.66
C LEU A 253 4.47 -8.94 7.11
N TYR A 254 4.99 -8.06 7.96
CA TYR A 254 5.20 -8.31 9.39
C TYR A 254 3.92 -8.21 10.22
N THR A 255 2.83 -7.69 9.64
CA THR A 255 1.50 -7.64 10.28
C THR A 255 0.69 -8.92 10.06
N ILE A 256 1.16 -9.83 9.21
CA ILE A 256 0.48 -11.09 8.90
C ILE A 256 0.93 -12.15 9.91
N PRO A 257 0.02 -12.98 10.46
CA PRO A 257 0.40 -14.09 11.33
C PRO A 257 1.38 -15.06 10.67
N GLY A 258 2.32 -15.60 11.46
CA GLY A 258 3.22 -16.65 11.01
C GLY A 258 4.39 -16.17 10.14
N VAL A 259 4.92 -14.98 10.41
CA VAL A 259 6.10 -14.43 9.71
C VAL A 259 7.25 -15.45 9.70
N PRO A 260 7.73 -15.89 8.51
CA PRO A 260 8.79 -16.87 8.42
C PRO A 260 10.11 -16.37 8.99
N SER A 261 10.90 -17.29 9.54
CA SER A 261 12.21 -16.98 10.15
C SER A 261 13.16 -16.21 9.23
N ILE A 262 13.13 -16.48 7.92
CA ILE A 262 13.95 -15.76 6.93
C ILE A 262 13.65 -14.25 6.91
N LEU A 263 12.38 -13.84 7.05
CA LEU A 263 12.01 -12.43 7.14
C LEU A 263 12.38 -11.88 8.52
N THR A 264 12.04 -12.61 9.58
CA THR A 264 12.42 -12.24 10.95
C THR A 264 13.91 -11.94 11.10
N ASN A 265 14.77 -12.77 10.48
CA ASN A 265 16.23 -12.62 10.53
C ASN A 265 16.75 -11.39 9.79
N ILE A 266 16.06 -10.92 8.74
CA ILE A 266 16.46 -9.71 8.00
C ILE A 266 15.75 -8.44 8.49
N LYS A 267 14.78 -8.54 9.40
CA LYS A 267 14.06 -7.38 9.96
C LYS A 267 15.00 -6.26 10.45
N PRO A 268 16.09 -6.53 11.21
CA PRO A 268 17.01 -5.47 11.62
C PRO A 268 17.71 -4.77 10.45
N LEU A 269 18.01 -5.51 9.37
CA LEU A 269 18.60 -4.94 8.16
C LEU A 269 17.60 -4.02 7.44
N ILE A 270 16.32 -4.40 7.36
CA ILE A 270 15.27 -3.56 6.76
C ILE A 270 15.10 -2.27 7.58
N ILE A 271 15.00 -2.37 8.90
CA ILE A 271 14.91 -1.20 9.79
C ILE A 271 16.10 -0.26 9.55
N LYS A 272 17.33 -0.79 9.53
CA LYS A 272 18.53 0.01 9.23
C LYS A 272 18.43 0.71 7.88
N LYS A 273 17.92 0.04 6.85
CA LYS A 273 17.71 0.62 5.51
C LYS A 273 16.66 1.71 5.50
N ILE A 274 15.56 1.57 6.26
CA ILE A 274 14.56 2.63 6.43
C ILE A 274 15.18 3.85 7.09
N ILE A 275 15.88 3.68 8.22
CA ILE A 275 16.53 4.80 8.92
C ILE A 275 17.55 5.49 8.00
N ASN A 276 18.33 4.73 7.24
CA ASN A 276 19.23 5.31 6.25
C ASN A 276 18.48 6.04 5.13
N ALA A 277 17.35 5.53 4.65
CA ALA A 277 16.53 6.19 3.64
C ALA A 277 15.95 7.52 4.18
N ILE A 278 15.53 7.56 5.44
CA ILE A 278 15.10 8.78 6.13
C ILE A 278 16.24 9.81 6.16
N HIS A 279 17.43 9.42 6.62
CA HIS A 279 18.57 10.33 6.74
C HIS A 279 19.13 10.81 5.39
N ASN A 280 19.04 9.98 4.35
CA ASN A 280 19.57 10.30 3.03
C ASN A 280 18.56 10.98 2.11
N SER A 281 17.27 11.00 2.48
CA SER A 281 16.25 11.69 1.69
C SER A 281 16.31 13.19 1.96
N ALA A 282 16.70 13.95 0.94
CA ALA A 282 16.65 15.40 0.98
C ALA A 282 15.21 15.95 1.07
N ALA A 283 14.22 15.14 0.70
CA ALA A 283 12.81 15.52 0.70
C ALA A 283 12.07 15.15 1.98
N PHE A 284 12.61 14.26 2.82
CA PHE A 284 11.88 13.64 3.94
C PHE A 284 11.25 14.68 4.88
N ALA A 285 12.02 15.69 5.27
CA ALA A 285 11.56 16.76 6.16
C ALA A 285 10.41 17.59 5.55
N ASP A 286 10.24 17.58 4.23
CA ASP A 286 9.22 18.35 3.49
C ASP A 286 8.22 17.44 2.73
N CYS A 287 8.20 16.13 3.02
CA CYS A 287 7.36 15.17 2.31
C CYS A 287 6.50 14.37 3.28
N ASP A 288 5.22 14.73 3.34
CA ASP A 288 4.24 14.11 4.23
C ASP A 288 4.06 12.62 3.94
N LEU A 289 4.08 12.25 2.66
CA LEU A 289 3.97 10.85 2.22
C LEU A 289 5.14 10.02 2.74
N GLU A 290 6.38 10.49 2.57
CA GLU A 290 7.56 9.76 3.04
C GLU A 290 7.54 9.57 4.57
N MET A 291 7.12 10.60 5.30
CA MET A 291 7.00 10.54 6.75
C MET A 291 5.94 9.52 7.20
N ALA A 292 4.77 9.52 6.56
CA ALA A 292 3.72 8.54 6.82
C ALA A 292 4.18 7.10 6.52
N LEU A 293 4.80 6.88 5.36
CA LEU A 293 5.33 5.57 4.95
C LEU A 293 6.41 5.07 5.91
N ALA A 294 7.34 5.93 6.33
CA ALA A 294 8.40 5.60 7.26
C ALA A 294 7.84 5.23 8.65
N LEU A 295 6.93 6.05 9.20
CA LEU A 295 6.31 5.79 10.49
C LEU A 295 5.54 4.47 10.48
N SER A 296 4.69 4.25 9.47
CA SER A 296 3.94 2.99 9.32
C SER A 296 4.91 1.80 9.20
N ALA A 297 5.98 1.93 8.41
CA ALA A 297 6.94 0.85 8.23
C ALA A 297 7.70 0.47 9.50
N LEU A 298 8.13 1.45 10.29
CA LEU A 298 8.83 1.22 11.57
C LEU A 298 7.89 0.61 12.61
N VAL A 299 6.64 1.09 12.69
CA VAL A 299 5.64 0.56 13.63
C VAL A 299 5.26 -0.88 13.26
N ASN A 300 5.02 -1.17 11.99
CA ASN A 300 4.69 -2.53 11.51
C ASN A 300 5.81 -3.55 11.82
N MET A 301 7.05 -3.10 11.98
CA MET A 301 8.20 -3.94 12.32
C MET A 301 8.59 -3.90 13.79
N ASP A 302 7.79 -3.26 14.64
CA ASP A 302 7.98 -3.20 16.08
C ASP A 302 9.36 -2.58 16.44
N TYR A 303 9.65 -1.42 15.84
CA TYR A 303 10.87 -0.65 16.12
C TYR A 303 10.90 -0.15 17.57
N LYS A 304 12.06 -0.26 18.23
CA LYS A 304 12.19 -0.19 19.69
C LYS A 304 12.63 1.17 20.26
N ASP A 305 12.69 2.20 19.45
CA ASP A 305 12.97 3.56 19.92
C ASP A 305 11.67 4.38 19.98
N PRO A 306 10.98 4.44 21.14
CA PRO A 306 9.73 5.16 21.29
C PRO A 306 9.91 6.68 21.15
N GLY A 307 11.08 7.23 21.49
CA GLY A 307 11.35 8.65 21.34
C GLY A 307 11.44 9.06 19.87
N TYR A 308 12.09 8.22 19.06
CA TYR A 308 12.15 8.40 17.62
C TYR A 308 10.77 8.32 16.94
N LEU A 309 9.97 7.29 17.30
CA LEU A 309 8.61 7.15 16.79
C LEU A 309 7.70 8.33 17.20
N ALA A 310 7.81 8.78 18.45
CA ALA A 310 7.09 9.96 18.94
C ALA A 310 7.47 11.22 18.18
N GLY A 311 8.75 11.42 17.88
CA GLY A 311 9.24 12.54 17.08
C GLY A 311 8.66 12.53 15.65
N LEU A 312 8.67 11.38 14.99
CA LEU A 312 8.07 11.23 13.65
C LEU A 312 6.55 11.49 13.67
N ALA A 313 5.84 10.91 14.64
CA ALA A 313 4.40 11.11 14.76
C ALA A 313 4.03 12.58 15.06
N ALA A 314 4.81 13.25 15.92
CA ALA A 314 4.63 14.67 16.22
C ALA A 314 4.83 15.54 14.96
N GLN A 315 5.92 15.33 14.22
CA GLN A 315 6.17 16.05 12.97
C GLN A 315 5.07 15.81 11.93
N LEU A 316 4.58 14.57 11.82
CA LEU A 316 3.50 14.25 10.90
C LEU A 316 2.20 14.99 11.29
N MET A 317 1.84 15.01 12.57
CA MET A 317 0.69 15.77 13.06
C MET A 317 0.83 17.28 12.85
N GLU A 318 2.02 17.85 13.07
CA GLU A 318 2.30 19.28 12.86
C GLU A 318 2.10 19.73 11.41
N LYS A 319 2.31 18.81 10.45
CA LYS A 319 2.10 19.08 9.03
C LYS A 319 0.66 18.90 8.56
N GLN A 320 -0.24 18.41 9.40
CA GLN A 320 -1.64 18.28 9.02
C GLN A 320 -2.23 19.67 8.72
N GLN A 321 -2.82 19.81 7.55
CA GLN A 321 -3.45 21.06 7.13
C GLN A 321 -4.76 21.30 7.89
N THR A 322 -5.25 22.53 7.83
CA THR A 322 -6.49 22.95 8.52
C THR A 322 -7.72 22.15 8.11
N ALA A 323 -7.76 21.66 6.87
CA ALA A 323 -8.84 20.81 6.38
C ALA A 323 -8.73 19.34 6.83
N GLY A 324 -7.64 18.94 7.49
CA GLY A 324 -7.39 17.59 8.01
C GLY A 324 -6.56 16.70 7.09
N ASN A 325 -6.12 17.20 5.93
CA ASN A 325 -5.30 16.47 4.96
C ASN A 325 -3.80 16.76 5.08
N TRP A 326 -3.02 15.98 4.35
CA TRP A 326 -1.60 16.21 4.07
C TRP A 326 -1.38 16.56 2.61
N GLU A 327 -0.20 17.09 2.27
CA GLU A 327 0.14 17.42 0.89
C GLU A 327 0.17 16.16 -0.01
N ARG A 328 -0.32 16.31 -1.24
CA ARG A 328 -0.18 15.28 -2.27
C ARG A 328 1.27 15.04 -2.63
N TYR A 329 1.57 13.80 -2.99
CA TYR A 329 2.87 13.41 -3.52
C TYR A 329 2.69 12.17 -4.41
N ILE A 330 3.58 11.98 -5.39
CA ILE A 330 3.55 10.78 -6.24
C ILE A 330 3.83 9.54 -5.38
N LEU A 331 2.90 8.60 -5.37
CA LEU A 331 3.05 7.31 -4.70
C LEU A 331 3.59 6.23 -5.64
N GLY A 332 3.07 6.18 -6.87
CA GLY A 332 3.45 5.21 -7.89
C GLY A 332 3.74 5.91 -9.21
N THR A 333 4.67 5.39 -10.00
CA THR A 333 5.13 6.07 -11.22
C THR A 333 5.20 5.14 -12.42
N HIS A 334 5.15 5.74 -13.61
CA HIS A 334 5.50 5.03 -14.83
C HIS A 334 7.00 4.66 -14.79
N PRO A 335 7.44 3.49 -15.31
CA PRO A 335 8.83 3.04 -15.19
C PRO A 335 9.89 4.03 -15.72
N LYS A 336 9.51 4.89 -16.67
CA LYS A 336 10.35 5.98 -17.22
C LYS A 336 10.47 7.23 -16.33
N LYS A 337 9.77 7.29 -15.20
CA LYS A 337 9.62 8.50 -14.36
C LYS A 337 9.13 9.74 -15.11
N ILE A 338 8.36 9.53 -16.18
CA ILE A 338 7.81 10.65 -16.98
C ILE A 338 6.56 11.25 -16.34
N ILE A 339 5.80 10.42 -15.63
CA ILE A 339 4.54 10.74 -14.95
C ILE A 339 4.36 9.78 -13.77
N GLY A 340 3.62 10.18 -12.75
CA GLY A 340 3.18 9.32 -11.67
C GLY A 340 1.85 9.74 -11.07
N TRP A 341 1.31 8.87 -10.24
CA TRP A 341 -0.01 8.97 -9.62
C TRP A 341 0.11 9.19 -8.12
N GLY A 342 -0.74 10.07 -7.61
CA GLY A 342 -0.81 10.43 -6.20
C GLY A 342 -1.98 11.37 -5.94
N SER A 343 -2.26 11.62 -4.67
CA SER A 343 -3.26 12.60 -4.25
C SER A 343 -3.16 12.91 -2.76
N GLU A 344 -3.82 13.99 -2.36
CA GLU A 344 -4.01 14.37 -0.98
C GLU A 344 -4.76 13.27 -0.22
N GLU A 345 -5.74 12.61 -0.85
CA GLU A 345 -6.49 11.51 -0.25
C GLU A 345 -5.61 10.28 0.01
N ALA A 346 -4.73 9.93 -0.92
CA ALA A 346 -3.80 8.82 -0.74
C ALA A 346 -2.79 9.09 0.40
N THR A 347 -2.17 10.28 0.40
CA THR A 347 -1.25 10.69 1.47
C THR A 347 -1.99 10.71 2.82
N THR A 348 -3.20 11.29 2.86
CA THR A 348 -3.98 11.44 4.09
C THR A 348 -4.39 10.08 4.67
N ALA A 349 -4.78 9.12 3.83
CA ALA A 349 -5.12 7.77 4.29
C ALA A 349 -3.90 7.04 4.87
N LEU A 350 -2.72 7.18 4.24
CA LEU A 350 -1.47 6.61 4.75
C LEU A 350 -1.02 7.28 6.06
N ALA A 351 -1.18 8.60 6.17
CA ALA A 351 -0.89 9.33 7.41
C ALA A 351 -1.82 8.91 8.56
N ALA A 352 -3.12 8.77 8.27
CA ALA A 352 -4.10 8.29 9.25
C ALA A 352 -3.79 6.86 9.72
N GLU A 353 -3.44 5.95 8.81
CA GLU A 353 -3.00 4.59 9.16
C GLU A 353 -1.75 4.62 10.05
N ALA A 354 -0.73 5.40 9.67
CA ALA A 354 0.53 5.49 10.41
C ALA A 354 0.31 6.00 11.84
N LEU A 355 -0.46 7.07 12.01
CA LEU A 355 -0.80 7.63 13.33
C LEU A 355 -1.64 6.67 14.16
N TYR A 356 -2.59 5.95 13.54
CA TYR A 356 -3.41 4.96 14.23
C TYR A 356 -2.59 3.76 14.71
N HIS A 357 -1.72 3.21 13.87
CA HIS A 357 -0.84 2.10 14.27
C HIS A 357 0.12 2.53 15.38
N TYR A 358 0.67 3.74 15.30
CA TYR A 358 1.48 4.29 16.38
C TYR A 358 0.70 4.43 17.68
N GLN A 359 -0.54 4.94 17.63
CA GLN A 359 -1.43 5.03 18.79
C GLN A 359 -1.66 3.64 19.44
N LEU A 360 -1.93 2.60 18.64
CA LEU A 360 -2.08 1.23 19.14
C LEU A 360 -0.80 0.71 19.80
N SER A 361 0.37 0.99 19.20
CA SER A 361 1.68 0.61 19.76
C SER A 361 1.92 1.25 21.14
N LEU A 362 1.56 2.52 21.31
CA LEU A 362 1.62 3.21 22.60
C LEU A 362 0.69 2.56 23.64
N GLN A 363 -0.56 2.31 23.25
CA GLN A 363 -1.55 1.68 24.14
C GLN A 363 -1.14 0.27 24.58
N ASN A 364 -0.49 -0.50 23.70
CA ASN A 364 0.05 -1.82 24.05
C ASN A 364 1.18 -1.70 25.09
N THR A 365 2.13 -0.79 24.85
CA THR A 365 3.24 -0.53 25.77
C THR A 365 2.74 -0.09 27.14
N MET A 366 1.71 0.77 27.19
CA MET A 366 1.09 1.22 28.43
C MET A 366 0.40 0.08 29.20
N ARG A 367 -0.24 -0.86 28.50
CA ARG A 367 -0.88 -2.04 29.10
C ARG A 367 0.16 -3.00 29.68
N GLU A 368 1.21 -3.30 28.93
CA GLU A 368 2.32 -4.16 29.39
C GLU A 368 2.99 -3.59 30.66
N ASN A 369 3.18 -2.26 30.71
CA ASN A 369 3.72 -1.60 31.90
C ASN A 369 2.78 -1.64 33.10
N HIS A 370 1.46 -1.64 32.91
CA HIS A 370 0.49 -1.78 34.00
C HIS A 370 0.41 -3.22 34.53
N GLU A 371 0.58 -4.23 33.67
CA GLU A 371 0.58 -5.64 34.07
C GLU A 371 1.87 -6.07 34.78
N ALA A 372 2.98 -5.35 34.56
CA ALA A 372 4.27 -5.62 35.17
C ALA A 372 4.45 -5.01 36.58
N VAL A 373 3.54 -4.14 37.01
CA VAL A 373 3.52 -3.47 38.33
C VAL A 373 2.50 -4.14 39.23
#